data_AF-A0A4R2ZQS5-F1
#
_entry.id   AF-A0A4R2ZQS5-F1
#
_cell.length_a   1.000
_cell.length_b   1.000
_cell.length_c   1.000
_cell.angle_alpha   90.00
_cell.angle_beta   90.00
_cell.angle_gamma   90.00
#
_symmetry.space_group_name_H-M   'P 1'
#
loop_
_entity.id
_entity.type
_entity.pdbx_description
1 polymer ?
#
loop_
_entity_poly.entity_id
_entity_poly.type
_entity_poly.pdbx_seq_one_letter_code
_entity_poly.pdbx_strand_id
1 'polypeptide(L)'
;MSKNEIKTDDVSTAIYHLLNLKNDSYSLDLTLEKALEMGISKKDFDYVTEEIRKTNERIKVIKNEENHELVLIDPQSVSEEVLKQTMPSGQLSSNGQEQVGDAFFAPYAATNVNFQCKGGGALTPVYTCRTKALGGWKSKSAVGNPISWTSIDVGLDASNISVSITFQTTDSNGGKANWKATT
;
A
#
# COMPACT_ATOMS: atom_id res chain seq x y z
N MET A 1 1.88 1.13 -26.36
CA MET A 1 1.97 0.62 -24.97
C MET A 1 1.66 1.78 -24.05
N SER A 2 0.47 1.78 -23.45
CA SER A 2 0.08 2.84 -22.51
C SER A 2 0.83 2.61 -21.20
N LYS A 3 1.68 3.56 -20.79
CA LYS A 3 2.22 3.57 -19.43
C LYS A 3 1.02 3.79 -18.50
N ASN A 4 0.81 2.91 -17.54
CA ASN A 4 -0.13 3.17 -16.45
C ASN A 4 0.39 4.40 -15.69
N GLU A 5 -0.07 5.60 -16.06
CA GLU A 5 0.09 6.80 -15.25
C GLU A 5 -0.68 6.55 -13.95
N ILE A 6 0.06 6.53 -12.85
CA ILE A 6 -0.51 6.60 -11.50
C ILE A 6 -1.25 7.94 -11.44
N LYS A 7 -2.52 7.95 -11.03
CA LYS A 7 -3.27 9.20 -10.90
C LYS A 7 -2.62 10.05 -9.81
N THR A 8 -2.54 11.36 -10.01
CA THR A 8 -1.88 12.30 -9.08
C THR A 8 -2.41 12.20 -7.63
N ASP A 9 -3.68 11.82 -7.46
CA ASP A 9 -4.30 11.59 -6.15
C ASP A 9 -3.66 10.42 -5.38
N ASP A 10 -3.25 9.36 -6.09
CA ASP A 10 -2.59 8.19 -5.49
C ASP A 10 -1.17 8.55 -5.02
N VAL A 11 -0.50 9.48 -5.72
CA VAL A 11 0.86 9.96 -5.36
C VAL A 11 0.83 10.76 -4.08
N SER A 12 -0.08 11.74 -3.98
CA SER A 12 -0.20 12.61 -2.80
C SER A 12 -0.51 11.80 -1.53
N THR A 13 -1.37 10.80 -1.70
CA THR A 13 -1.79 9.86 -0.66
C THR A 13 -0.63 8.95 -0.21
N ALA A 14 0.20 8.47 -1.14
CA ALA A 14 1.35 7.64 -0.85
C ALA A 14 2.45 8.37 -0.06
N ILE A 15 2.62 9.67 -0.26
CA ILE A 15 3.72 10.47 0.34
C ILE A 15 3.28 11.38 1.48
N TYR A 16 1.99 11.46 1.80
CA TYR A 16 1.45 12.33 2.87
C TYR A 16 2.16 12.12 4.21
N HIS A 17 2.53 10.88 4.53
CA HIS A 17 3.24 10.53 5.76
C HIS A 17 4.65 11.13 5.87
N LEU A 18 5.22 11.60 4.76
CA LEU A 18 6.51 12.30 4.70
C LEU A 18 6.35 13.82 4.82
N LEU A 19 5.11 14.33 4.86
CA LEU A 19 4.81 15.75 4.99
C LEU A 19 4.92 16.17 6.45
N ASN A 20 5.67 17.24 6.71
CA ASN A 20 5.92 17.77 8.03
C ASN A 20 5.57 19.26 8.08
N LEU A 21 5.00 19.72 9.19
CA LEU A 21 4.84 21.14 9.48
C LEU A 21 5.98 21.60 10.39
N LYS A 22 6.77 22.59 9.95
CA LYS A 22 7.84 23.21 10.75
C LYS A 22 7.76 24.72 10.61
N ASN A 23 7.66 25.44 11.74
CA ASN A 23 7.61 26.90 11.78
C ASN A 23 6.62 27.49 10.76
N ASP A 24 5.41 26.93 10.72
CA ASP A 24 4.33 27.37 9.84
C ASP A 24 4.63 27.24 8.34
N SER A 25 5.47 26.27 7.98
CA SER A 25 5.74 25.89 6.59
C SER A 25 5.76 24.37 6.46
N TYR A 26 5.13 23.86 5.41
CA TYR A 26 5.13 22.45 5.08
C TYR A 26 6.41 22.06 4.34
N SER A 27 6.98 20.92 4.69
CA SER A 27 8.15 20.34 4.05
C SER A 27 7.94 18.84 3.83
N LEU A 28 8.34 18.33 2.67
CA LEU A 28 8.25 16.91 2.33
C LEU A 28 9.63 16.26 2.50
N ASP A 29 9.72 15.25 3.36
CA ASP A 29 10.95 14.45 3.56
C ASP A 29 11.06 13.35 2.49
N LEU A 30 11.19 13.78 1.23
CA LEU A 30 11.28 12.90 0.06
C LEU A 30 12.28 13.46 -0.95
N THR A 31 13.28 12.65 -1.31
CA THR A 31 14.21 12.96 -2.41
C THR A 31 13.68 12.42 -3.73
N LEU A 32 14.12 12.98 -4.86
CA LEU A 32 13.74 12.48 -6.19
C LEU A 32 14.16 11.01 -6.37
N GLU A 33 15.34 10.62 -5.89
CA GLU A 33 15.83 9.24 -5.97
C GLU A 33 14.87 8.28 -5.26
N LYS A 34 14.48 8.59 -4.02
CA LYS A 34 13.53 7.80 -3.24
C LYS A 34 12.13 7.82 -3.86
N ALA A 35 11.71 8.94 -4.44
CA ALA A 35 10.44 9.02 -5.16
C ALA A 35 10.40 8.08 -6.37
N LEU A 36 11.50 8.03 -7.15
CA LEU A 36 11.62 7.12 -8.29
C LEU A 36 11.62 5.64 -7.84
N GLU A 37 12.28 5.31 -6.72
CA GLU A 37 12.21 3.98 -6.11
C GLU A 37 10.79 3.59 -5.69
N MET A 38 10.01 4.57 -5.20
CA MET A 38 8.59 4.42 -4.88
C MET A 38 7.69 4.35 -6.13
N GLY A 39 8.25 4.44 -7.35
CA GLY A 39 7.51 4.42 -8.61
C GLY A 39 6.84 5.76 -8.96
N ILE A 40 7.16 6.83 -8.24
CA ILE A 40 6.65 8.18 -8.50
C ILE A 40 7.49 8.79 -9.62
N SER A 41 6.85 9.26 -10.69
CA SER A 41 7.57 9.85 -11.80
C SER A 41 8.19 11.20 -11.40
N LYS A 42 9.27 11.60 -12.07
CA LYS A 42 9.87 12.94 -11.87
C LYS A 42 8.82 14.06 -12.05
N LYS A 43 7.91 13.90 -13.02
CA LYS A 43 6.83 14.86 -13.28
C LYS A 43 5.91 15.01 -12.06
N ASP A 44 5.53 13.90 -11.42
CA ASP A 44 4.65 13.93 -10.24
C ASP A 44 5.40 14.44 -9.00
N PHE A 45 6.67 14.09 -8.85
CA PHE A 45 7.53 14.63 -7.80
C PHE A 45 7.67 16.16 -7.91
N ASP A 46 7.99 16.66 -9.10
CA ASP A 46 8.11 18.09 -9.37
C ASP A 46 6.78 18.80 -9.10
N TYR A 47 5.66 18.21 -9.52
CA TYR A 47 4.33 18.74 -9.29
C TYR A 47 4.01 18.89 -7.79
N VAL A 48 4.16 17.83 -7.00
CA VAL A 48 3.88 17.88 -5.55
C VAL A 48 4.74 18.91 -4.84
N THR A 49 6.04 18.94 -5.16
CA THR A 49 6.98 19.89 -4.55
C THR A 49 6.59 21.33 -4.85
N GLU A 50 6.14 21.59 -6.08
CA GLU A 50 5.65 22.90 -6.51
C GLU A 50 4.34 23.29 -5.82
N GLU A 51 3.39 22.36 -5.62
CA GLU A 51 2.15 22.64 -4.90
C GLU A 51 2.40 22.96 -3.41
N ILE A 52 3.35 22.26 -2.76
CA ILE A 52 3.78 22.59 -1.40
C ILE A 52 4.41 23.98 -1.36
N ARG A 53 5.24 24.33 -2.36
CA ARG A 53 5.86 25.67 -2.46
C ARG A 53 4.79 26.76 -2.55
N LYS A 54 3.82 26.63 -3.46
CA LYS A 54 2.72 27.59 -3.62
C LYS A 54 1.86 27.70 -2.35
N THR A 55 1.59 26.59 -1.69
CA THR A 55 0.86 26.56 -0.41
C THR A 55 1.59 27.36 0.66
N ASN A 56 2.90 27.16 0.81
CA ASN A 56 3.73 27.92 1.75
C ASN A 56 3.78 29.43 1.42
N GLU A 57 3.82 29.79 0.14
CA GLU A 57 3.70 31.20 -0.27
C GLU A 57 2.35 31.79 0.12
N ARG A 58 1.26 31.06 -0.09
CA ARG A 58 -0.08 31.50 0.30
C ARG A 58 -0.23 31.66 1.81
N ILE A 59 0.34 30.74 2.61
CA ILE A 59 0.38 30.85 4.07
C ILE A 59 1.06 32.14 4.53
N LYS A 60 2.20 32.50 3.92
CA LYS A 60 2.90 33.76 4.24
C LYS A 60 2.04 34.98 3.93
N VAL A 61 1.26 34.95 2.85
CA VAL A 61 0.34 36.05 2.51
C VAL A 61 -0.76 36.16 3.57
N ILE A 62 -1.47 35.05 3.86
CA ILE A 62 -2.59 35.04 4.80
C ILE A 62 -2.16 35.47 6.21
N LYS A 63 -0.97 35.07 6.66
CA LYS A 63 -0.44 35.49 7.97
C LYS A 63 -0.24 37.00 8.13
N ASN A 64 -0.09 37.72 7.02
CA ASN A 64 0.07 39.17 7.01
C ASN A 64 -1.26 39.89 6.72
N GLU A 65 -2.36 39.17 6.48
CA GLU A 65 -3.68 39.77 6.29
C GLU A 65 -4.27 40.19 7.66
N GLU A 66 -4.73 41.43 7.77
CA GLU A 66 -5.44 41.89 8.97
C GLU A 66 -6.77 41.15 9.13
N ASN A 67 -7.11 40.82 10.37
CA ASN A 67 -8.35 40.11 10.74
C ASN A 67 -8.53 38.71 10.10
N HIS A 68 -7.44 38.03 9.74
CA HIS A 68 -7.48 36.66 9.22
C HIS A 68 -6.90 35.66 10.24
N GLU A 69 -7.71 34.72 10.70
CA GLU A 69 -7.26 33.61 11.54
C GLU A 69 -6.86 32.42 10.67
N LEU A 70 -5.60 31.97 10.78
CA LEU A 70 -5.07 30.82 10.04
C LEU A 70 -4.85 29.66 10.99
N VAL A 71 -5.52 28.54 10.70
CA VAL A 71 -5.28 27.27 11.38
C VAL A 71 -4.47 26.37 10.47
N LEU A 72 -3.34 25.87 10.98
CA LEU A 72 -2.48 24.90 10.30
C LEU A 72 -2.67 23.53 10.94
N ILE A 73 -2.75 22.50 10.09
CA ILE A 73 -2.86 21.10 10.54
C ILE A 73 -1.45 20.53 10.50
N ASP A 74 -0.96 20.05 11.64
CA ASP A 74 0.27 19.25 11.65
C ASP A 74 -0.07 17.84 11.13
N PRO A 75 0.43 17.44 9.94
CA PRO A 75 0.13 16.13 9.35
C PRO A 75 0.57 14.96 10.25
N GLN A 76 1.58 15.19 11.09
CA GLN A 76 2.12 14.17 12.00
C GLN A 76 1.36 14.11 13.34
N SER A 77 0.52 15.11 13.62
CA SER A 77 -0.33 15.14 14.82
C SER A 77 -1.67 14.43 14.64
N VAL A 78 -1.97 13.95 13.42
CA VAL A 78 -3.17 13.17 13.14
C VAL A 78 -3.11 11.88 13.96
N SER A 79 -3.98 11.75 14.96
CA SER A 79 -3.94 10.63 15.90
C SER A 79 -3.98 9.27 15.19
N GLU A 80 -3.24 8.28 15.70
CA GLU A 80 -3.28 6.91 15.20
C GLU A 80 -4.70 6.33 15.17
N GLU A 81 -5.61 6.79 16.04
CA GLU A 81 -7.02 6.39 16.04
C GLU A 81 -7.79 6.87 14.81
N VAL A 82 -7.44 8.02 14.24
CA VAL A 82 -7.97 8.47 12.94
C VAL A 82 -7.38 7.63 11.78
N LEU A 83 -6.17 7.09 11.97
CA LEU A 83 -5.47 6.26 10.98
C LEU A 83 -5.75 4.75 11.13
N LYS A 84 -6.36 4.29 12.23
CA LYS A 84 -6.75 2.89 12.48
C LYS A 84 -7.92 2.48 11.59
N GLN A 85 -7.64 2.34 10.30
CA GLN A 85 -8.51 1.59 9.40
C GLN A 85 -8.39 0.11 9.75
N THR A 86 -9.53 -0.59 9.84
CA THR A 86 -9.51 -2.04 10.05
C THR A 86 -8.78 -2.68 8.89
N MET A 87 -7.73 -3.44 9.18
CA MET A 87 -6.95 -4.09 8.12
C MET A 87 -7.84 -5.00 7.28
N PRO A 88 -7.86 -4.83 5.95
CA PRO A 88 -8.69 -5.63 5.07
C PRO A 88 -8.31 -7.10 5.13
N SER A 89 -9.31 -7.95 4.92
CA SER A 89 -9.16 -9.40 4.91
C SER A 89 -10.18 -10.04 3.99
N GLY A 90 -9.87 -11.24 3.51
CA GLY A 90 -10.77 -11.99 2.65
C GLY A 90 -10.31 -13.43 2.44
N GLN A 91 -10.86 -14.07 1.41
CA GLN A 91 -10.51 -15.45 1.05
C GLN A 91 -10.37 -15.58 -0.47
N LEU A 92 -9.34 -16.28 -0.90
CA LEU A 92 -9.16 -16.76 -2.26
C LEU A 92 -9.42 -18.28 -2.29
N SER A 93 -10.06 -18.78 -3.34
CA SER A 93 -10.33 -20.21 -3.52
C SER A 93 -10.10 -20.62 -4.96
N SER A 94 -9.36 -21.71 -5.16
CA SER A 94 -9.21 -22.39 -6.45
C SER A 94 -9.88 -23.76 -6.40
N ASN A 95 -10.37 -24.25 -7.54
CA ASN A 95 -10.91 -25.60 -7.71
C ASN A 95 -9.86 -26.58 -8.23
N GLY A 96 -8.73 -26.07 -8.71
CA GLY A 96 -7.57 -26.83 -9.12
C GLY A 96 -6.27 -26.03 -8.95
N GLN A 97 -5.33 -26.26 -9.86
CA GLN A 97 -3.99 -25.66 -9.81
C GLN A 97 -3.92 -24.27 -10.46
N GLU A 98 -5.05 -23.69 -10.86
CA GLU A 98 -5.11 -22.34 -11.40
C GLU A 98 -4.71 -21.28 -10.38
N GLN A 99 -4.15 -20.18 -10.88
CA GLN A 99 -3.89 -19.00 -10.07
C GLN A 99 -5.18 -18.18 -9.98
N VAL A 100 -5.60 -17.86 -8.76
CA VAL A 100 -6.74 -16.98 -8.47
C VAL A 100 -6.25 -15.69 -7.83
N GLY A 101 -7.01 -14.61 -7.93
CA GLY A 101 -6.63 -13.33 -7.37
C GLY A 101 -7.80 -12.41 -7.06
N ASP A 102 -7.50 -11.39 -6.28
CA ASP A 102 -8.41 -10.34 -5.85
C ASP A 102 -7.63 -9.03 -5.66
N ALA A 103 -8.33 -7.93 -5.40
CA ALA A 103 -7.73 -6.65 -5.08
C ALA A 103 -8.38 -6.02 -3.85
N PHE A 104 -7.60 -5.29 -3.08
CA PHE A 104 -8.08 -4.55 -1.91
C PHE A 104 -7.36 -3.21 -1.78
N PHE A 105 -7.99 -2.24 -1.10
CA PHE A 105 -7.31 -1.01 -0.72
C PHE A 105 -6.44 -1.27 0.51
N ALA A 106 -5.12 -1.22 0.37
CA ALA A 106 -4.20 -1.34 1.49
C ALA A 106 -4.23 -0.03 2.28
N PRO A 107 -4.72 -0.02 3.53
CA PRO A 107 -4.78 1.20 4.33
C PRO A 107 -3.38 1.68 4.70
N TYR A 108 -3.30 2.88 5.28
CA TYR A 108 -2.07 3.38 5.87
C TYR A 108 -1.45 2.34 6.83
N ALA A 109 -0.11 2.27 6.83
CA ALA A 109 0.70 1.32 7.60
C ALA A 109 0.59 -0.17 7.21
N ALA A 110 -0.16 -0.55 6.17
CA ALA A 110 -0.13 -1.92 5.67
C ALA A 110 1.21 -2.25 5.01
N THR A 111 2.00 -3.13 5.61
CA THR A 111 3.34 -3.53 5.14
C THR A 111 3.35 -4.90 4.49
N ASN A 112 2.41 -5.77 4.87
CA ASN A 112 2.42 -7.19 4.50
C ASN A 112 1.00 -7.70 4.27
N VAL A 113 0.90 -8.85 3.60
CA VAL A 113 -0.30 -9.68 3.57
C VAL A 113 0.07 -11.06 4.10
N ASN A 114 -0.60 -11.43 5.19
CA ASN A 114 -0.51 -12.78 5.74
C ASN A 114 -1.52 -13.68 5.04
N PHE A 115 -1.03 -14.73 4.38
CA PHE A 115 -1.87 -15.76 3.76
C PHE A 115 -1.84 -17.03 4.60
N GLN A 116 -3.01 -17.49 5.05
CA GLN A 116 -3.21 -18.79 5.64
C GLN A 116 -3.72 -19.73 4.55
N CYS A 117 -2.88 -20.65 4.07
CA CYS A 117 -3.15 -21.51 2.93
C CYS A 117 -3.49 -22.96 3.35
N LYS A 118 -4.44 -23.59 2.64
CA LYS A 118 -4.78 -25.01 2.82
C LYS A 118 -5.23 -25.65 1.50
N GLY A 119 -4.65 -26.80 1.16
CA GLY A 119 -5.01 -27.61 -0.01
C GLY A 119 -6.26 -28.47 0.22
N GLY A 120 -6.84 -28.96 -0.87
CA GLY A 120 -8.06 -29.78 -0.90
C GLY A 120 -7.84 -31.26 -0.58
N GLY A 121 -6.63 -31.80 -0.75
CA GLY A 121 -6.35 -33.22 -0.43
C GLY A 121 -4.92 -33.72 -0.63
N ALA A 122 -4.03 -32.94 -1.25
CA ALA A 122 -2.63 -33.32 -1.39
C ALA A 122 -1.93 -33.39 -0.02
N LEU A 123 -1.04 -34.36 0.15
CA LEU A 123 -0.27 -34.53 1.40
C LEU A 123 0.82 -33.46 1.57
N THR A 124 1.39 -32.99 0.46
CA THR A 124 2.47 -31.99 0.44
C THR A 124 2.27 -30.96 -0.69
N PRO A 125 1.17 -30.19 -0.67
CA PRO A 125 0.95 -29.13 -1.67
C PRO A 125 1.97 -28.01 -1.50
N VAL A 126 2.41 -27.42 -2.60
CA VAL A 126 3.12 -26.14 -2.58
C VAL A 126 2.09 -25.03 -2.79
N TYR A 127 2.15 -24.01 -1.94
CA TYR A 127 1.36 -22.79 -2.11
C TYR A 127 2.27 -21.66 -2.58
N THR A 128 1.76 -20.82 -3.49
CA THR A 128 2.43 -19.60 -3.94
C THR A 128 1.49 -18.42 -3.77
N CYS A 129 1.90 -17.44 -2.98
CA CYS A 129 1.15 -16.22 -2.72
C CYS A 129 1.91 -15.02 -3.26
N ARG A 130 1.19 -14.05 -3.83
CA ARG A 130 1.78 -12.85 -4.41
C ARG A 130 1.01 -11.60 -4.05
N THR A 131 1.72 -10.49 -4.02
CA THR A 131 1.19 -9.14 -3.81
C THR A 131 1.77 -8.21 -4.88
N LYS A 132 0.99 -7.21 -5.25
CA LYS A 132 1.42 -6.13 -6.15
C LYS A 132 0.71 -4.83 -5.77
N ALA A 133 1.48 -3.88 -5.27
CA ALA A 133 1.01 -2.52 -4.98
C ALA A 133 1.47 -1.57 -6.09
N LEU A 134 2.77 -1.30 -6.12
CA LEU A 134 3.48 -0.55 -7.16
C LEU A 134 4.57 -1.44 -7.76
N GLY A 135 4.91 -1.24 -9.03
CA GLY A 135 6.00 -1.99 -9.69
C GLY A 135 5.69 -3.46 -10.01
N GLY A 136 6.59 -4.37 -9.61
CA GLY A 136 6.54 -5.80 -9.92
C GLY A 136 5.72 -6.64 -8.92
N TRP A 137 5.56 -7.93 -9.18
CA TRP A 137 4.95 -8.85 -8.22
C TRP A 137 5.98 -9.31 -7.19
N LYS A 138 5.65 -9.17 -5.90
CA LYS A 138 6.34 -9.89 -4.82
C LYS A 138 5.70 -11.25 -4.65
N SER A 139 6.52 -12.29 -4.43
CA SER A 139 6.06 -13.68 -4.38
C SER A 139 6.77 -14.43 -3.27
N LYS A 140 6.03 -15.30 -2.56
CA LYS A 140 6.60 -16.27 -1.62
C LYS A 140 5.85 -17.59 -1.73
N SER A 141 6.57 -18.68 -1.55
CA SER A 141 6.01 -20.02 -1.61
C SER A 141 6.38 -20.83 -0.38
N ALA A 142 5.53 -21.76 0.01
CA ALA A 142 5.79 -22.70 1.09
C ALA A 142 5.15 -24.06 0.81
N VAL A 143 5.77 -25.12 1.33
CA VAL A 143 5.20 -26.47 1.32
C VAL A 143 4.25 -26.61 2.50
N GLY A 144 3.03 -27.04 2.23
CA GLY A 144 1.99 -27.27 3.21
C GLY A 144 1.76 -28.74 3.54
N ASN A 145 0.75 -28.94 4.37
CA ASN A 145 0.21 -30.25 4.72
C ASN A 145 -1.33 -30.14 4.85
N PRO A 146 -2.08 -31.27 4.84
CA PRO A 146 -3.54 -31.24 4.89
C PRO A 146 -4.13 -30.97 6.29
N ILE A 147 -3.32 -31.03 7.35
CA ILE A 147 -3.77 -30.94 8.74
C ILE A 147 -3.91 -29.48 9.17
N SER A 148 -2.89 -28.67 8.92
CA SER A 148 -2.80 -27.28 9.38
C SER A 148 -2.85 -26.27 8.24
N TRP A 149 -3.27 -25.05 8.55
CA TRP A 149 -3.06 -23.92 7.67
C TRP A 149 -1.57 -23.56 7.63
N THR A 150 -1.06 -23.27 6.44
CA THR A 150 0.32 -22.83 6.23
C THR A 150 0.34 -21.31 6.08
N SER A 151 1.05 -20.64 6.99
CA SER A 151 1.20 -19.18 6.98
C SER A 151 2.29 -18.74 6.00
N ILE A 152 1.98 -17.80 5.12
CA ILE A 152 2.91 -17.17 4.18
C ILE A 152 2.73 -15.66 4.25
N ASP A 153 3.75 -14.95 4.76
CA ASP A 153 3.79 -13.49 4.74
C ASP A 153 4.50 -12.98 3.49
N VAL A 154 3.78 -12.16 2.71
CA VAL A 154 4.32 -11.50 1.51
C VAL A 154 4.30 -9.99 1.75
N GLY A 155 5.44 -9.34 1.56
CA GLY A 155 5.55 -7.89 1.75
C GLY A 155 4.79 -7.09 0.69
N LEU A 156 4.42 -5.86 1.02
CA LEU A 156 3.92 -4.82 0.13
C LEU A 156 5.04 -3.82 -0.15
N ASP A 157 5.08 -3.24 -1.35
CA ASP A 157 6.01 -2.14 -1.69
C ASP A 157 5.42 -0.76 -1.34
N ALA A 158 4.11 -0.69 -1.15
CA ALA A 158 3.40 0.52 -0.81
C ALA A 158 2.13 0.22 -0.02
N SER A 159 1.73 1.20 0.80
CA SER A 159 0.47 1.26 1.52
C SER A 159 -0.33 2.46 1.03
N ASN A 160 -1.58 2.59 1.46
CA ASN A 160 -2.49 3.65 1.05
C ASN A 160 -2.80 3.65 -0.46
N ILE A 161 -2.87 2.45 -1.06
CA ILE A 161 -3.09 2.24 -2.50
C ILE A 161 -3.86 0.93 -2.72
N SER A 162 -4.49 0.79 -3.89
CA SER A 162 -5.04 -0.49 -4.33
C SER A 162 -3.93 -1.51 -4.59
N VAL A 163 -4.06 -2.69 -3.98
CA VAL A 163 -3.13 -3.81 -4.05
C VAL A 163 -3.83 -5.00 -4.67
N SER A 164 -3.18 -5.65 -5.63
CA SER A 164 -3.60 -6.95 -6.16
C SER A 164 -2.90 -8.09 -5.42
N ILE A 165 -3.63 -9.16 -5.17
CA ILE A 165 -3.10 -10.37 -4.54
C ILE A 165 -3.47 -11.61 -5.34
N THR A 166 -2.63 -12.65 -5.25
CA THR A 166 -2.92 -13.93 -5.89
C THR A 166 -2.53 -15.10 -5.01
N PHE A 167 -3.24 -16.21 -5.18
CA PHE A 167 -2.97 -17.51 -4.59
C PHE A 167 -2.96 -18.59 -5.68
N GLN A 168 -2.04 -19.53 -5.55
CA GLN A 168 -1.98 -20.74 -6.37
C GLN A 168 -1.50 -21.92 -5.51
N THR A 169 -1.98 -23.12 -5.83
CA THR A 169 -1.50 -24.36 -5.22
C THR A 169 -1.15 -25.42 -6.27
N THR A 170 -0.26 -26.36 -5.91
CA THR A 170 -0.02 -27.57 -6.71
C THR A 170 -1.00 -28.71 -6.39
N ASP A 171 -1.97 -28.51 -5.51
CA ASP A 171 -3.03 -29.49 -5.27
C ASP A 171 -4.01 -29.53 -6.45
N SER A 172 -4.21 -30.71 -7.05
CA SER A 172 -5.15 -30.90 -8.16
C SER A 172 -6.61 -30.66 -7.77
N ASN A 173 -6.94 -30.76 -6.49
CA ASN A 173 -8.27 -30.47 -5.94
C ASN A 173 -8.42 -29.00 -5.51
N GLY A 174 -7.44 -28.16 -5.85
CA GLY A 174 -7.41 -26.76 -5.47
C GLY A 174 -7.15 -26.53 -3.99
N GLY A 175 -7.51 -25.35 -3.55
CA GLY A 175 -7.21 -24.92 -2.19
C GLY A 175 -7.78 -23.55 -1.86
N LYS A 176 -7.57 -23.14 -0.62
CA LYS A 176 -8.04 -21.88 -0.09
C LYS A 176 -6.90 -21.11 0.55
N ALA A 177 -6.94 -19.80 0.45
CA ALA A 177 -6.10 -18.89 1.19
C ALA A 177 -6.95 -17.82 1.87
N ASN A 178 -7.04 -17.87 3.20
CA ASN A 178 -7.52 -16.69 3.94
C ASN A 178 -6.39 -15.67 3.95
N TRP A 179 -6.70 -14.41 3.72
CA TRP A 179 -5.69 -13.36 3.70
C TRP A 179 -6.09 -12.21 4.61
N LYS A 180 -5.09 -11.55 5.19
CA LYS A 180 -5.27 -10.33 5.98
C LYS A 180 -4.06 -9.42 5.78
N ALA A 181 -4.32 -8.14 5.51
CA ALA A 181 -3.27 -7.12 5.53
C ALA A 181 -2.76 -6.92 6.96
N THR A 182 -1.46 -6.69 7.12
CA THR A 182 -0.82 -6.51 8.43
C THR A 182 0.15 -5.34 8.39
N THR A 183 0.45 -4.80 9.58
CA THR A 183 1.48 -3.77 9.82
C THR A 183 2.84 -4.37 10.09
#